data_AF-A0A7R9QLF7-F1
#
_entry.id   AF-A0A7R9QLF7-F1
#
_cell.length_a   1.000
_cell.length_b   1.000
_cell.length_c   1.000
_cell.angle_alpha   90.00
_cell.angle_beta   90.00
_cell.angle_gamma   90.00
#
_symmetry.space_group_name_H-M   'P 1'
#
loop_
_entity.id
_entity.type
_entity.pdbx_description
1 polymer ?
#
loop_
_entity_poly.entity_id
_entity_poly.type
_entity_poly.pdbx_seq_one_letter_code
_entity_poly.pdbx_strand_id
1 'polypeptide(L)'
;MIAIKLLNLFICFVIGHTSDDWPHHDISTLKLLQIVHRHGDRAPTGFPHNDPYQDPKYWVEGIGELTTKGKYRMYKLGEFVRQEYNTYLGDKYSPR
;
A
#
# COMPACT_ATOMS: atom_id res chain seq x y z
N MET A 1 -38.81 -29.05 -8.51
CA MET A 1 -38.56 -28.25 -7.29
C MET A 1 -37.22 -28.70 -6.74
N ILE A 2 -36.13 -27.98 -7.04
CA ILE A 2 -35.51 -26.97 -6.15
C ILE A 2 -35.17 -27.65 -4.80
N ALA A 3 -33.94 -27.84 -4.35
CA ALA A 3 -32.70 -27.15 -4.63
C ALA A 3 -31.48 -28.03 -4.29
N ILE A 4 -30.41 -27.80 -5.03
CA ILE A 4 -29.02 -27.95 -4.60
C ILE A 4 -28.83 -27.13 -3.32
N LYS A 5 -28.47 -27.78 -2.21
CA LYS A 5 -27.78 -27.16 -1.07
C LYS A 5 -26.54 -28.01 -0.81
N LEU A 6 -25.41 -27.58 -1.39
CA LEU A 6 -24.27 -27.02 -0.66
C LEU A 6 -23.67 -28.08 0.27
N LEU A 7 -22.70 -28.86 -0.21
CA LEU A 7 -21.27 -28.53 -0.05
C LEU A 7 -20.98 -27.95 1.34
N ASN A 8 -21.31 -28.71 2.37
CA ASN A 8 -20.89 -28.44 3.73
C ASN A 8 -19.99 -29.57 4.19
N LEU A 9 -18.69 -29.27 4.16
CA LEU A 9 -17.80 -29.53 5.28
C LEU A 9 -17.67 -31.01 5.72
N PHE A 10 -17.18 -31.85 4.81
CA PHE A 10 -16.70 -33.20 5.14
C PHE A 10 -15.16 -33.26 4.99
N ILE A 11 -14.44 -32.46 5.77
CA ILE A 11 -13.04 -32.73 6.11
C ILE A 11 -12.99 -32.86 7.63
N CYS A 12 -13.50 -33.96 8.16
CA CYS A 12 -13.31 -34.36 9.54
C CYS A 12 -13.64 -35.84 9.67
N PHE A 13 -12.67 -36.69 9.32
CA PHE A 13 -12.46 -38.06 9.82
C PHE A 13 -11.09 -38.48 9.27
N VAL A 14 -10.02 -38.59 10.05
CA VAL A 14 -9.72 -39.76 10.89
C VAL A 14 -8.56 -39.44 11.88
N ILE A 15 -8.89 -39.56 13.17
CA ILE A 15 -8.20 -40.25 14.29
C ILE A 15 -6.76 -39.85 14.71
N GLY A 16 -6.68 -39.32 15.94
CA GLY A 16 -5.91 -39.96 17.03
C GLY A 16 -4.53 -39.37 17.36
N HIS A 17 -4.44 -38.75 18.55
CA HIS A 17 -3.22 -38.49 19.32
C HIS A 17 -1.90 -38.45 18.54
N THR A 18 -1.66 -37.34 17.86
CA THR A 18 -0.29 -36.86 17.70
C THR A 18 -0.14 -35.71 18.69
N SER A 19 0.99 -35.67 19.40
CA SER A 19 1.34 -34.59 20.32
C SER A 19 1.11 -33.23 19.65
N ASP A 20 0.81 -32.21 20.45
CA ASP A 20 0.77 -30.80 20.06
C ASP A 20 2.16 -30.32 19.58
N ASP A 21 2.71 -30.94 18.55
CA ASP A 21 3.95 -30.59 17.85
C ASP A 21 3.61 -30.25 16.40
N TRP A 22 2.58 -29.42 16.20
CA TRP A 22 2.50 -28.67 14.95
C TRP A 22 3.70 -27.71 14.95
N PRO A 23 4.57 -27.73 13.92
CA PRO A 23 5.70 -26.82 13.90
C PRO A 23 5.15 -25.42 14.04
N HIS A 24 5.49 -24.76 15.14
CA HIS A 24 5.29 -23.33 15.31
C HIS A 24 6.15 -22.66 14.24
N HIS A 25 5.61 -22.58 13.02
CA HIS A 25 6.14 -21.72 12.00
C HIS A 25 6.15 -20.34 12.63
N ASP A 26 7.34 -19.79 12.80
CA ASP A 26 7.49 -18.42 13.26
C ASP A 26 6.94 -17.50 12.16
N ILE A 27 5.63 -17.26 12.22
CA ILE A 27 4.89 -16.36 11.33
C ILE A 27 5.10 -14.91 11.73
N SER A 28 5.88 -14.62 12.77
CA SER A 28 5.95 -13.29 13.39
C SER A 28 6.91 -12.31 12.69
N THR A 29 7.64 -12.76 11.67
CA THR A 29 8.64 -11.94 10.99
C THR A 29 8.17 -11.46 9.60
N LEU A 30 8.32 -10.16 9.34
CA LEU A 30 7.99 -9.54 8.05
C LEU A 30 8.88 -10.10 6.94
N LYS A 31 8.27 -10.73 5.92
CA LYS A 31 9.00 -11.27 4.75
C LYS A 31 9.00 -10.34 3.54
N LEU A 32 7.91 -9.59 3.35
CA LEU A 32 7.72 -8.72 2.19
C LEU A 32 6.86 -7.51 2.59
N LEU A 33 7.28 -6.33 2.16
CA LEU A 33 6.48 -5.12 2.19
C LEU A 33 6.27 -4.64 0.75
N GLN A 34 5.00 -4.57 0.33
CA GLN A 34 4.61 -4.01 -0.97
C GLN A 34 3.77 -2.76 -0.73
N ILE A 35 4.23 -1.64 -1.29
CA ILE A 35 3.56 -0.34 -1.14
C ILE A 35 3.05 0.08 -2.51
N VAL A 36 1.73 0.20 -2.65
CA VAL A 36 1.09 0.75 -3.83
C VAL A 36 0.53 2.11 -3.45
N HIS A 37 1.09 3.17 -4.02
CA HIS A 37 0.64 4.53 -3.76
C HIS A 37 0.37 5.27 -5.07
N ARG A 38 -0.55 6.23 -5.01
CA ARG A 38 -0.72 7.21 -6.08
C ARG A 38 0.40 8.24 -6.00
N HIS A 39 0.66 8.94 -7.11
CA HIS A 39 1.44 10.17 -7.09
C HIS A 39 0.88 11.19 -6.07
N GLY A 40 1.73 12.09 -5.58
CA GLY A 40 1.30 13.23 -4.74
C GLY A 40 0.49 14.27 -5.51
N ASP A 41 0.03 15.32 -4.84
CA ASP A 41 -0.80 16.37 -5.44
C ASP A 41 -0.14 17.00 -6.67
N ARG A 42 -0.84 16.97 -7.82
CA ARG A 42 -0.40 17.55 -9.10
C ARG A 42 -1.31 18.70 -9.49
N ALA A 43 -0.80 19.62 -10.32
CA ALA A 43 -1.65 20.55 -11.04
C ALA A 43 -2.62 19.78 -11.96
N PRO A 44 -3.81 20.32 -12.26
CA PRO A 44 -4.71 19.75 -13.27
C PRO A 44 -3.97 19.54 -14.60
N THR A 45 -4.33 18.51 -15.34
CA THR A 45 -3.79 18.25 -16.69
C THR A 45 -4.58 18.96 -17.80
N GLY A 46 -5.69 19.61 -17.42
CA GLY A 46 -6.58 20.33 -18.30
C GLY A 46 -7.64 21.03 -17.45
N PHE A 47 -8.29 22.02 -18.06
CA PHE A 47 -9.27 22.87 -17.37
C PHE A 47 -10.60 22.84 -18.11
N PRO A 48 -11.74 22.80 -17.40
CA PRO A 48 -13.04 23.08 -17.98
C PRO A 48 -13.10 24.51 -18.56
N HIS A 49 -14.06 24.76 -19.45
CA HIS A 49 -14.30 26.09 -19.99
C HIS A 49 -14.61 27.10 -18.84
N ASN A 50 -13.99 28.28 -18.88
CA ASN A 50 -14.09 29.35 -17.88
C ASN A 50 -13.61 29.02 -16.45
N ASP A 51 -12.71 28.05 -16.29
CA ASP A 51 -12.09 27.81 -14.99
C ASP A 51 -11.20 29.01 -14.58
N PRO A 52 -11.41 29.61 -13.39
CA PRO A 52 -10.68 30.81 -12.96
C PRO A 52 -9.18 30.56 -12.70
N TYR A 53 -8.75 29.29 -12.64
CA TYR A 53 -7.38 28.87 -12.39
C TYR A 53 -6.66 28.37 -13.64
N GLN A 54 -7.17 28.67 -14.84
CA GLN A 54 -6.49 28.34 -16.10
C GLN A 54 -5.15 29.03 -16.29
N ASP A 55 -4.97 30.20 -15.66
CA ASP A 55 -3.75 30.99 -15.78
C ASP A 55 -2.55 30.22 -15.19
N PRO A 56 -1.48 30.00 -15.97
CA PRO A 56 -0.28 29.30 -15.49
C PRO A 56 0.34 29.88 -14.21
N LYS A 57 0.06 31.15 -13.87
CA LYS A 57 0.54 31.76 -12.61
C LYS A 57 0.09 31.01 -11.35
N TYR A 58 -1.04 30.29 -11.41
CA TYR A 58 -1.55 29.50 -10.29
C TYR A 58 -0.84 28.15 -10.13
N TRP A 59 -0.12 27.72 -11.17
CA TRP A 59 0.55 26.42 -11.26
C TRP A 59 2.02 26.62 -11.60
N VAL A 60 2.75 27.22 -10.66
CA VAL A 60 4.15 27.63 -10.85
C VAL A 60 5.07 26.46 -11.21
N GLU A 61 4.73 25.24 -10.79
CA GLU A 61 5.47 24.03 -11.15
C GLU A 61 5.12 23.45 -12.53
N GLY A 62 4.04 23.94 -13.16
CA GLY A 62 3.56 23.49 -14.47
C GLY A 62 2.26 22.69 -14.41
N ILE A 63 1.49 22.76 -15.51
CA ILE A 63 0.24 21.99 -15.70
C ILE A 63 0.55 20.51 -15.72
N GLY A 64 -0.25 19.73 -14.98
CA GLY A 64 -0.01 18.31 -14.82
C GLY A 64 1.21 17.96 -13.98
N GLU A 65 2.00 18.90 -13.46
CA GLU A 65 3.21 18.58 -12.69
C GLU A 65 2.95 18.44 -11.19
N LEU A 66 3.87 17.77 -10.47
CA LEU A 66 3.79 17.67 -9.02
C LEU A 66 3.98 19.04 -8.37
N THR A 67 3.00 19.44 -7.57
CA THR A 67 3.09 20.65 -6.74
C THR A 67 4.12 20.46 -5.64
N THR A 68 4.69 21.56 -5.12
CA THR A 68 5.60 21.52 -3.97
C THR A 68 4.94 20.85 -2.76
N LYS A 69 3.65 21.11 -2.53
CA LYS A 69 2.86 20.46 -1.48
C LYS A 69 2.73 18.94 -1.73
N GLY A 70 2.49 18.53 -2.97
CA GLY A 70 2.41 17.12 -3.35
C GLY A 70 3.73 16.37 -3.12
N LYS A 71 4.86 16.99 -3.48
CA LYS A 71 6.21 16.47 -3.18
C LYS A 71 6.42 16.29 -1.69
N TYR A 72 6.08 17.31 -0.89
CA TYR A 72 6.20 17.25 0.57
C TYR A 72 5.34 16.14 1.20
N ARG A 73 4.09 15.96 0.74
CA ARG A 73 3.23 14.87 1.21
C ARG A 73 3.84 13.49 0.94
N MET A 74 4.41 13.30 -0.25
CA MET A 74 5.09 12.05 -0.59
C MET A 74 6.36 11.83 0.24
N TYR A 75 7.11 12.89 0.51
CA TYR A 75 8.25 12.83 1.42
C TYR A 75 7.83 12.39 2.83
N LYS A 76 6.77 12.97 3.39
CA LYS A 76 6.22 12.57 4.70
C LYS A 76 5.73 11.12 4.73
N LEU A 77 5.15 10.63 3.63
CA LEU A 77 4.79 9.21 3.50
C LEU A 77 6.05 8.33 3.58
N GLY A 78 7.13 8.73 2.90
CA GLY A 78 8.42 8.04 2.97
C GLY A 78 9.01 8.00 4.38
N GLU A 79 8.95 9.13 5.11
CA GLU A 79 9.36 9.18 6.53
C GLU A 79 8.52 8.26 7.41
N PHE A 80 7.20 8.25 7.23
CA PHE A 80 6.31 7.34 7.96
C PHE A 80 6.69 5.89 7.70
N VAL A 81 6.81 5.48 6.43
CA VAL A 81 7.22 4.11 6.07
C VAL A 81 8.58 3.77 6.66
N ARG A 82 9.54 4.70 6.61
CA ARG A 82 10.86 4.49 7.21
C ARG A 82 10.77 4.26 8.71
N GLN A 83 9.94 5.04 9.41
CA GLN A 83 9.75 4.92 10.86
C GLN A 83 9.08 3.58 11.22
N GLU A 84 7.98 3.24 10.57
CA GLU A 84 7.21 2.01 10.86
C GLU A 84 8.02 0.74 10.62
N TYR A 85 8.85 0.74 9.57
CA TYR A 85 9.63 -0.43 9.20
C TYR A 85 11.12 -0.30 9.55
N ASN A 86 11.50 0.63 10.42
CA ASN A 86 12.90 0.90 10.74
C ASN A 86 13.63 -0.34 11.29
N THR A 87 12.94 -1.22 12.02
CA THR A 87 13.51 -2.47 12.54
C THR A 87 13.91 -3.48 11.45
N TYR A 88 13.33 -3.34 10.26
CA TYR A 88 13.61 -4.20 9.10
C TYR A 88 14.56 -3.54 8.09
N LEU A 89 14.86 -2.24 8.26
CA LEU A 89 15.67 -1.45 7.34
C LEU A 89 17.00 -1.10 8.01
N GLY A 90 18.12 -1.22 7.29
CA GLY A 90 19.43 -0.78 7.81
C GLY A 90 19.50 0.74 8.00
N ASP A 91 20.45 1.21 8.79
CA ASP A 91 20.63 2.64 9.12
C ASP A 91 20.85 3.53 7.88
N LYS A 92 21.47 2.97 6.85
CA LYS A 92 21.73 3.66 5.58
C LYS A 92 20.96 2.99 4.45
N TYR A 93 20.50 3.83 3.52
CA TYR A 93 19.98 3.34 2.25
C TYR A 93 21.08 2.62 1.47
N SER A 94 20.77 1.42 0.98
CA SER A 94 21.65 0.64 0.10
C SER A 94 20.86 0.26 -1.15
N PRO A 95 20.99 1.01 -2.25
CA PRO A 95 20.55 0.55 -3.55
C PRO A 95 21.51 -0.57 -3.95
N ARG A 96 21.05 -1.81 -3.98
CA ARG A 96 21.89 -2.91 -4.49
C ARG A 96 22.34 -2.63 -5.91
#